data_AF-A0A815TXH5-F1
#
_entry.id   AF-A0A815TXH5-F1
#
_cell.length_a   1.000
_cell.length_b   1.000
_cell.length_c   1.000
_cell.angle_alpha   90.00
_cell.angle_beta   90.00
_cell.angle_gamma   90.00
#
_symmetry.space_group_name_H-M   'P 1'
#
loop_
_entity.id
_entity.type
_entity.pdbx_description
1 polymer ?
#
loop_
_entity_poly.entity_id
_entity_poly.type
_entity_poly.pdbx_seq_one_letter_code
_entity_poly.pdbx_strand_id
1 'polypeptide(L)'
;ASNDWLVLESNDCGSTGYGDQFVDQVRRQPLSRPGRDILAAVDRLVMDEIVVPNRLAVGDYSYGDFMTNWLITQTTRFNAALSGAGSLEHVSAWGTMDLPLIFTHLFGGFPWVVQHLYQNQSVIYQLDRVRTPTHIITGEGDVRVYADRSYILERALHTLGIPVKLLQKYGHQSWFPKKQ
;
A
#
# COMPACT_ATOMS: atom_id res chain seq x y z
N ALA A 1 18.67 -8.93 0.29
CA ALA A 1 20.15 -8.86 0.23
C ALA A 1 20.80 -10.16 -0.24
N SER A 2 20.61 -11.31 0.43
CA SER A 2 21.39 -12.54 0.19
C SER A 2 21.17 -13.28 -1.15
N ASN A 3 20.23 -12.82 -1.99
CA ASN A 3 19.90 -13.43 -3.28
C ASN A 3 20.02 -12.40 -4.42
N ASP A 4 21.01 -11.52 -4.36
CA ASP A 4 21.30 -10.48 -5.38
C ASP A 4 20.19 -9.43 -5.56
N TRP A 5 19.37 -9.24 -4.53
CA TRP A 5 18.43 -8.13 -4.43
C TRP A 5 18.98 -7.04 -3.50
N LEU A 6 19.10 -5.84 -4.04
CA LEU A 6 19.12 -4.62 -3.22
C LEU A 6 17.73 -4.42 -2.63
N VAL A 7 17.68 -4.10 -1.34
CA VAL A 7 16.44 -3.82 -0.62
C VAL A 7 16.50 -2.38 -0.14
N LEU A 8 15.53 -1.57 -0.57
CA LEU A 8 15.32 -0.22 -0.07
C LEU A 8 14.22 -0.27 0.98
N GLU A 9 14.55 0.14 2.20
CA GLU A 9 13.60 0.39 3.29
C GLU A 9 13.71 1.88 3.65
N SER A 10 12.74 2.67 3.21
CA SER A 10 12.74 4.13 3.40
C SER A 10 12.00 4.52 4.68
N ASN A 11 12.57 5.46 5.43
CA ASN A 11 11.85 6.20 6.47
C ASN A 11 11.21 7.44 5.83
N ASP A 12 10.11 7.23 5.11
CA ASP A 12 9.36 8.32 4.47
C ASP A 12 8.67 9.20 5.51
N CYS A 13 8.27 10.41 5.11
CA CYS A 13 7.55 11.30 6.02
C CYS A 13 6.32 10.60 6.64
N GLY A 14 6.04 10.85 7.91
CA GLY A 14 5.08 10.07 8.70
C GLY A 14 5.69 8.96 9.54
N SER A 15 6.91 8.51 9.21
CA SER A 15 7.62 7.51 10.02
C SER A 15 7.95 8.05 11.41
N THR A 16 8.04 7.15 12.39
CA THR A 16 8.37 7.52 13.78
C THR A 16 9.88 7.72 13.96
N GLY A 17 10.29 8.32 15.08
CA GLY A 17 11.71 8.52 15.42
C GLY A 17 12.32 9.87 14.99
N TYR A 18 11.55 10.71 14.29
CA TYR A 18 12.01 12.02 13.77
C TYR A 18 11.20 13.22 14.31
N GLY A 19 10.41 13.01 15.37
CA GLY A 19 9.60 14.03 16.03
C GLY A 19 8.22 14.28 15.41
N ASP A 20 7.35 14.94 16.18
CA ASP A 20 5.93 15.10 15.84
C ASP A 20 5.70 15.81 14.50
N GLN A 21 6.52 16.81 14.18
CA GLN A 21 6.43 17.52 12.91
C GLN A 21 6.69 16.61 11.69
N PHE A 22 7.52 15.58 11.83
CA PHE A 22 7.79 14.63 10.76
C PHE A 22 6.66 13.61 10.62
N VAL A 23 6.12 13.13 11.75
CA VAL A 23 4.96 12.24 11.79
C VAL A 23 3.73 12.92 11.20
N ASP A 24 3.49 14.20 11.51
CA ASP A 24 2.31 14.92 11.06
C ASP A 24 2.29 15.25 9.56
N GLN A 25 3.40 15.05 8.83
CA GLN A 25 3.44 15.34 7.39
C GLN A 25 2.51 14.48 6.55
N VAL A 26 2.09 13.31 7.05
CA VAL A 26 1.15 12.41 6.34
C VAL A 26 -0.30 12.85 6.48
N ARG A 27 -0.59 13.82 7.34
CA ARG A 27 -1.97 14.29 7.53
C ARG A 27 -2.54 14.81 6.21
N ARG A 28 -3.80 14.46 5.95
CA ARG A 28 -4.56 14.70 4.72
C ARG A 28 -4.03 14.01 3.47
N GLN A 29 -2.81 13.47 3.49
CA GLN A 29 -2.17 12.79 2.36
C GLN A 29 -1.43 11.50 2.80
N PRO A 30 -2.09 10.56 3.51
CA PRO A 30 -1.41 9.41 4.08
C PRO A 30 -0.68 8.55 3.06
N LEU A 31 -1.18 8.41 1.83
CA LEU A 31 -0.49 7.61 0.81
C LEU A 31 0.36 8.49 -0.10
N SER A 32 -0.24 9.54 -0.64
CA SER A 32 0.42 10.28 -1.71
C SER A 32 1.65 11.08 -1.29
N ARG A 33 1.72 11.54 -0.05
CA ARG A 33 2.88 12.28 0.44
C ARG A 33 4.08 11.35 0.68
N PRO A 34 4.02 10.30 1.51
CA PRO A 34 5.15 9.39 1.70
C PRO A 34 5.45 8.58 0.44
N GLY A 35 4.44 8.24 -0.37
CA GLY A 35 4.68 7.54 -1.64
C GLY A 35 5.53 8.35 -2.64
N ARG A 36 5.47 9.69 -2.59
CA ARG A 36 6.39 10.54 -3.37
C ARG A 36 7.83 10.48 -2.84
N ASP A 37 8.00 10.37 -1.53
CA ASP A 37 9.34 10.22 -0.92
C ASP A 37 9.97 8.88 -1.34
N ILE A 38 9.19 7.79 -1.34
CA ILE A 38 9.62 6.48 -1.84
C ILE A 38 10.07 6.58 -3.30
N LEU A 39 9.24 7.16 -4.18
CA LEU A 39 9.57 7.27 -5.59
C LEU A 39 10.83 8.12 -5.81
N ALA A 40 11.00 9.21 -5.04
CA ALA A 40 12.21 10.03 -5.08
C ALA A 40 13.45 9.27 -4.61
N ALA A 41 13.34 8.42 -3.59
CA ALA A 41 14.43 7.55 -3.16
C ALA A 41 14.82 6.53 -4.24
N VAL A 42 13.84 5.91 -4.91
CA VAL A 42 14.13 4.99 -6.03
C VAL A 42 14.74 5.75 -7.22
N ASP A 43 14.26 6.95 -7.54
CA ASP A 43 14.86 7.81 -8.57
C ASP A 43 16.31 8.13 -8.27
N ARG A 44 16.62 8.42 -6.99
CA ARG A 44 17.98 8.68 -6.58
C ARG A 44 18.89 7.46 -6.79
N LEU A 45 18.45 6.27 -6.40
CA LEU A 45 19.21 5.04 -6.62
C LEU A 45 19.42 4.72 -8.11
N VAL A 46 18.45 5.06 -8.95
CA VAL A 46 18.57 4.92 -10.40
C VAL A 46 19.59 5.91 -10.96
N MET A 47 19.51 7.18 -10.55
CA MET A 47 20.44 8.23 -11.00
C MET A 47 21.88 7.96 -10.59
N ASP A 48 22.08 7.39 -9.39
CA ASP A 48 23.39 7.01 -8.88
C ASP A 48 23.91 5.67 -9.48
N GLU A 49 23.17 5.10 -10.46
CA GLU A 49 23.50 3.82 -11.13
C GLU A 49 23.60 2.62 -10.18
N ILE A 50 22.99 2.71 -9.00
CA ILE A 50 22.98 1.65 -7.97
C ILE A 50 21.97 0.55 -8.34
N VAL A 51 20.86 0.91 -8.97
CA VAL A 51 19.80 -0.03 -9.39
C VAL A 51 19.43 0.13 -10.86
N VAL A 52 19.01 -0.97 -11.49
CA VAL A 52 18.58 -0.97 -12.90
C VAL A 52 17.09 -0.57 -12.98
N PRO A 53 16.72 0.48 -13.76
CA PRO A 53 15.35 1.01 -13.82
C PRO A 53 14.26 -0.02 -14.14
N ASN A 54 14.57 -1.04 -14.95
CA ASN A 54 13.61 -2.05 -15.42
C ASN A 54 13.68 -3.36 -14.61
N ARG A 55 14.30 -3.34 -13.43
CA ARG A 55 14.40 -4.49 -12.51
C ARG A 55 13.94 -4.09 -11.11
N LEU A 56 12.78 -3.46 -11.04
CA LEU A 56 12.19 -2.98 -9.80
C LEU A 56 10.98 -3.83 -9.42
N ALA A 57 10.87 -4.13 -8.14
CA ALA A 57 9.68 -4.71 -7.52
C ALA A 57 9.33 -3.89 -6.28
N VAL A 58 8.05 -3.86 -5.93
CA VAL A 58 7.54 -3.18 -4.74
C VAL A 58 6.66 -4.14 -3.97
N GLY A 59 6.62 -4.03 -2.65
CA GLY A 59 5.72 -4.86 -1.89
C GLY A 59 5.94 -4.79 -0.41
N ASP A 60 4.84 -4.87 0.31
CA ASP A 60 4.83 -4.81 1.77
C ASP A 60 3.49 -5.32 2.30
N TYR A 61 3.33 -5.31 3.61
CA TYR A 61 2.14 -5.74 4.32
C TYR A 61 1.46 -4.58 5.08
N SER A 62 0.17 -4.76 5.40
CA SER A 62 -0.59 -3.83 6.24
C SER A 62 -0.57 -2.40 5.69
N TYR A 63 -0.11 -1.39 6.41
CA TYR A 63 -0.01 -0.03 5.86
C TYR A 63 0.87 0.04 4.61
N GLY A 64 1.94 -0.74 4.56
CA GLY A 64 2.81 -0.83 3.39
C GLY A 64 2.10 -1.45 2.19
N ASP A 65 1.07 -2.26 2.38
CA ASP A 65 0.21 -2.72 1.29
C ASP A 65 -0.64 -1.58 0.71
N PHE A 66 -1.24 -0.73 1.55
CA PHE A 66 -1.92 0.47 1.05
C PHE A 66 -0.95 1.31 0.20
N MET A 67 0.30 1.44 0.66
CA MET A 67 1.35 2.14 -0.06
C MET A 67 1.73 1.45 -1.37
N THR A 68 1.92 0.13 -1.36
CA THR A 68 2.21 -0.67 -2.56
C THR A 68 1.11 -0.49 -3.60
N ASN A 69 -0.14 -0.63 -3.17
CA ASN A 69 -1.32 -0.47 -4.01
C ASN A 69 -1.44 0.96 -4.55
N TRP A 70 -1.07 1.98 -3.76
CA TRP A 70 -0.97 3.34 -4.26
C TRP A 70 0.13 3.46 -5.30
N LEU A 71 1.36 3.04 -5.02
CA LEU A 71 2.52 3.17 -5.91
C LEU A 71 2.26 2.57 -7.31
N ILE A 72 1.64 1.39 -7.41
CA ILE A 72 1.35 0.76 -8.70
C ILE A 72 0.26 1.46 -9.52
N THR A 73 -0.49 2.41 -8.93
CA THR A 73 -1.40 3.29 -9.69
C THR A 73 -0.73 4.58 -10.16
N GLN A 74 0.45 4.91 -9.64
CA GLN A 74 1.15 6.16 -9.96
C GLN A 74 2.28 5.98 -10.97
N THR A 75 2.75 4.75 -11.18
CA THR A 75 3.86 4.46 -12.08
C THR A 75 3.80 3.04 -12.64
N THR A 76 4.45 2.83 -13.78
CA THR A 76 4.57 1.53 -14.44
C THR A 76 5.98 0.93 -14.36
N ARG A 77 6.88 1.53 -13.56
CA ARG A 77 8.29 1.12 -13.44
C ARG A 77 8.50 -0.21 -12.70
N PHE A 78 7.51 -0.66 -11.94
CA PHE A 78 7.59 -1.90 -11.18
C PHE A 78 7.13 -3.09 -12.03
N ASN A 79 7.99 -4.09 -12.14
CA ASN A 79 7.72 -5.31 -12.91
C ASN A 79 6.87 -6.32 -12.13
N ALA A 80 6.84 -6.19 -10.81
CA ALA A 80 6.02 -7.01 -9.92
C ALA A 80 5.67 -6.23 -8.65
N ALA A 81 4.49 -6.52 -8.10
CA ALA A 81 4.04 -6.00 -6.82
C ALA A 81 3.60 -7.13 -5.88
N LEU A 82 3.87 -6.98 -4.58
CA LEU A 82 3.31 -7.81 -3.52
C LEU A 82 2.37 -6.98 -2.65
N SER A 83 1.08 -7.31 -2.70
CA SER A 83 0.02 -6.71 -1.89
C SER A 83 -0.35 -7.65 -0.75
N GLY A 84 0.08 -7.37 0.49
CA GLY A 84 -0.17 -8.21 1.66
C GLY A 84 -1.08 -7.59 2.73
N ALA A 85 -2.27 -8.15 2.96
CA ALA A 85 -3.12 -7.79 4.10
C ALA A 85 -3.35 -6.27 4.30
N GLY A 86 -3.61 -5.54 3.22
CA GLY A 86 -4.01 -4.13 3.29
C GLY A 86 -5.26 -3.81 2.46
N SER A 87 -5.53 -2.54 2.24
CA SER A 87 -6.79 -2.04 1.68
C SER A 87 -6.57 -1.19 0.44
N LEU A 88 -7.65 -0.97 -0.31
CA LEU A 88 -7.70 -0.12 -1.50
C LEU A 88 -8.45 1.18 -1.26
N GLU A 89 -9.12 1.32 -0.13
CA GLU A 89 -9.94 2.51 0.16
C GLU A 89 -10.04 2.79 1.65
N HIS A 90 -10.40 4.03 1.97
CA HIS A 90 -10.36 4.57 3.33
C HIS A 90 -11.72 4.72 4.02
N VAL A 91 -12.83 4.69 3.28
CA VAL A 91 -14.18 4.88 3.84
C VAL A 91 -14.63 3.63 4.56
N SER A 92 -14.52 2.46 3.93
CA SER A 92 -14.78 1.20 4.63
C SER A 92 -13.70 0.94 5.66
N ALA A 93 -12.44 1.27 5.39
CA ALA A 93 -11.40 1.13 6.41
C ALA A 93 -11.75 1.93 7.69
N TRP A 94 -12.27 3.15 7.54
CA TRP A 94 -12.81 3.92 8.66
C TRP A 94 -14.00 3.23 9.37
N GLY A 95 -14.88 2.54 8.62
CA GLY A 95 -16.08 1.91 9.18
C GLY A 95 -15.89 0.50 9.73
N THR A 96 -14.89 -0.25 9.26
CA THR A 96 -14.75 -1.69 9.53
C THR A 96 -13.47 -2.05 10.25
N MET A 97 -12.40 -1.27 10.16
CA MET A 97 -11.18 -1.56 10.91
C MET A 97 -11.39 -1.29 12.40
N ASP A 98 -10.65 -2.00 13.25
CA ASP A 98 -10.64 -1.82 14.70
C ASP A 98 -9.93 -0.53 15.18
N LEU A 99 -9.55 0.34 14.24
CA LEU A 99 -8.88 1.62 14.49
C LEU A 99 -9.57 2.80 13.75
N PRO A 100 -10.89 3.00 13.91
CA PRO A 100 -11.67 3.96 13.10
C PRO A 100 -11.22 5.42 13.30
N LEU A 101 -10.73 5.76 14.49
CA LEU A 101 -10.28 7.13 14.81
C LEU A 101 -8.99 7.51 14.07
N ILE A 102 -8.15 6.55 13.67
CA ILE A 102 -6.92 6.83 12.91
C ILE A 102 -7.26 7.53 11.61
N PHE A 103 -8.23 7.03 10.84
CA PHE A 103 -8.61 7.65 9.57
C PHE A 103 -9.20 9.04 9.77
N THR A 104 -10.07 9.23 10.76
CA THR A 104 -10.64 10.56 11.06
C THR A 104 -9.54 11.55 11.43
N HIS A 105 -8.54 11.13 12.22
CA HIS A 105 -7.41 11.96 12.61
C HIS A 105 -6.48 12.29 11.43
N LEU A 106 -6.13 11.27 10.64
CA LEU A 106 -5.27 11.40 9.45
C LEU A 106 -5.89 12.37 8.45
N PHE A 107 -7.19 12.23 8.14
CA PHE A 107 -7.86 13.09 7.17
C PHE A 107 -8.35 14.42 7.75
N GLY A 108 -8.40 14.55 9.07
CA GLY A 108 -8.87 15.77 9.75
C GLY A 108 -10.38 15.99 9.64
N GLY A 109 -11.15 14.92 9.48
CA GLY A 109 -12.61 14.97 9.37
C GLY A 109 -13.21 13.61 9.01
N PHE A 110 -14.54 13.51 9.11
CA PHE A 110 -15.28 12.31 8.74
C PHE A 110 -15.41 12.15 7.21
N PRO A 111 -15.65 10.93 6.70
CA PRO A 111 -15.78 10.67 5.27
C PRO A 111 -16.75 11.59 4.53
N TRP A 112 -17.91 11.92 5.14
CA TRP A 112 -18.91 12.80 4.52
C TRP A 112 -18.57 14.30 4.61
N VAL A 113 -17.62 14.70 5.46
CA VAL A 113 -17.18 16.10 5.64
C VAL A 113 -16.00 16.41 4.72
N VAL A 114 -15.01 15.51 4.66
CA VAL A 114 -13.78 15.67 3.85
C VAL A 114 -13.70 14.63 2.73
N GLN A 115 -14.80 14.46 2.00
CA GLN A 115 -14.99 13.42 0.96
C GLN A 115 -13.82 13.36 -0.03
N HIS A 116 -13.38 14.51 -0.53
CA HIS A 116 -12.29 14.61 -1.50
C HIS A 116 -10.98 14.02 -0.98
N LEU A 117 -10.67 14.12 0.32
CA LEU A 117 -9.45 13.55 0.88
C LEU A 117 -9.51 12.02 0.92
N TYR A 118 -10.63 11.47 1.36
CA TYR A 118 -10.86 10.02 1.36
C TYR A 118 -10.81 9.45 -0.07
N GLN A 119 -11.46 10.11 -1.02
CA GLN A 119 -11.48 9.67 -2.43
C GLN A 119 -10.09 9.76 -3.07
N ASN A 120 -9.40 10.90 -2.95
CA ASN A 120 -8.09 11.11 -3.60
C ASN A 120 -7.00 10.19 -3.06
N GLN A 121 -7.12 9.72 -1.82
CA GLN A 121 -6.16 8.78 -1.24
C GLN A 121 -6.60 7.32 -1.37
N SER A 122 -7.85 7.04 -1.79
CA SER A 122 -8.30 5.67 -2.04
C SER A 122 -7.86 5.20 -3.43
N VAL A 123 -7.11 4.10 -3.45
CA VAL A 123 -6.59 3.44 -4.66
C VAL A 123 -7.71 2.93 -5.57
N ILE A 124 -8.86 2.56 -5.01
CA ILE A 124 -9.99 2.01 -5.77
C ILE A 124 -10.42 2.90 -6.95
N TYR A 125 -10.30 4.21 -6.83
CA TYR A 125 -10.65 5.19 -7.87
C TYR A 125 -9.57 5.38 -8.94
N GLN A 126 -8.46 4.64 -8.85
CA GLN A 126 -7.27 4.78 -9.70
C GLN A 126 -6.81 3.42 -10.25
N LEU A 127 -7.58 2.35 -10.02
CA LEU A 127 -7.20 0.98 -10.41
C LEU A 127 -7.06 0.82 -11.93
N ASP A 128 -7.75 1.65 -12.72
CA ASP A 128 -7.62 1.71 -14.19
C ASP A 128 -6.21 2.08 -14.67
N ARG A 129 -5.38 2.64 -13.78
CA ARG A 129 -3.98 3.02 -14.04
C ARG A 129 -2.99 1.90 -13.82
N VAL A 130 -3.37 0.83 -13.12
CA VAL A 130 -2.43 -0.26 -12.78
C VAL A 130 -1.96 -0.96 -14.05
N ARG A 131 -0.67 -1.24 -14.15
CA ARG A 131 -0.08 -2.10 -15.19
C ARG A 131 0.81 -3.21 -14.63
N THR A 132 1.17 -3.11 -13.36
CA THR A 132 2.10 -4.02 -12.69
C THR A 132 1.41 -5.35 -12.35
N PRO A 133 1.99 -6.49 -12.74
CA PRO A 133 1.58 -7.79 -12.23
C PRO A 133 1.65 -7.85 -10.70
N THR A 134 0.59 -8.35 -10.06
CA THR A 134 0.48 -8.30 -8.59
C THR A 134 0.22 -9.67 -7.99
N HIS A 135 1.02 -10.02 -6.99
CA HIS A 135 0.73 -11.13 -6.08
C HIS A 135 0.03 -10.58 -4.85
N ILE A 136 -1.13 -11.12 -4.50
CA ILE A 136 -1.95 -10.67 -3.37
C ILE A 136 -1.92 -11.75 -2.30
N ILE A 137 -1.70 -11.38 -1.05
CA ILE A 137 -1.72 -12.29 0.11
C ILE A 137 -2.73 -11.75 1.12
N THR A 138 -3.70 -12.59 1.49
CA THR A 138 -4.74 -12.23 2.45
C THR A 138 -4.92 -13.29 3.52
N GLY A 139 -5.19 -12.88 4.76
CA GLY A 139 -5.62 -13.78 5.83
C GLY A 139 -7.13 -13.96 5.77
N GLU A 140 -7.63 -15.20 5.86
CA GLU A 140 -9.07 -15.46 5.95
C GLU A 140 -9.67 -14.89 7.25
N GLY A 141 -8.92 -15.00 8.35
CA GLY A 141 -9.36 -14.59 9.68
C GLY A 141 -9.02 -13.15 10.04
N ASP A 142 -8.50 -12.35 9.11
CA ASP A 142 -8.07 -10.99 9.38
C ASP A 142 -9.26 -10.07 9.69
N VAL A 143 -9.42 -9.73 10.96
CA VAL A 143 -10.50 -8.86 11.46
C VAL A 143 -10.13 -7.38 11.40
N ARG A 144 -8.85 -7.06 11.15
CA ARG A 144 -8.40 -5.68 10.99
C ARG A 144 -8.53 -5.26 9.54
N VAL A 145 -8.05 -6.09 8.62
CA VAL A 145 -8.16 -5.85 7.18
C VAL A 145 -8.89 -7.03 6.54
N TYR A 146 -10.19 -6.89 6.36
CA TYR A 146 -11.01 -7.94 5.79
C TYR A 146 -10.55 -8.34 4.38
N ALA A 147 -10.67 -9.63 4.07
CA ALA A 147 -10.25 -10.20 2.79
C ALA A 147 -11.02 -9.63 1.57
N ASP A 148 -12.15 -8.96 1.81
CA ASP A 148 -12.93 -8.29 0.76
C ASP A 148 -12.11 -7.27 -0.03
N ARG A 149 -11.14 -6.59 0.60
CA ARG A 149 -10.21 -5.68 -0.08
C ARG A 149 -9.36 -6.38 -1.12
N SER A 150 -8.82 -7.54 -0.76
CA SER A 150 -8.03 -8.39 -1.66
C SER A 150 -8.85 -8.90 -2.83
N TYR A 151 -10.12 -9.26 -2.60
CA TYR A 151 -11.03 -9.68 -3.67
C TYR A 151 -11.37 -8.55 -4.65
N ILE A 152 -11.51 -7.31 -4.16
CA ILE A 152 -11.72 -6.15 -5.03
C ILE A 152 -10.50 -5.93 -5.93
N LEU A 153 -9.29 -6.00 -5.38
CA LEU A 153 -8.06 -5.83 -6.17
C LEU A 153 -7.91 -6.94 -7.21
N GLU A 154 -8.06 -8.20 -6.79
CA GLU A 154 -7.99 -9.36 -7.69
C GLU A 154 -8.98 -9.21 -8.85
N ARG A 155 -10.24 -8.89 -8.54
CA ARG A 155 -11.28 -8.69 -9.55
C ARG A 155 -10.91 -7.57 -10.51
N ALA A 156 -10.48 -6.42 -10.00
CA ALA A 156 -10.11 -5.29 -10.83
C ALA A 156 -8.95 -5.62 -11.78
N LEU A 157 -7.88 -6.23 -11.27
CA LEU A 157 -6.72 -6.60 -12.09
C LEU A 157 -7.08 -7.66 -13.14
N HIS A 158 -7.88 -8.66 -12.76
CA HIS A 158 -8.40 -9.64 -13.71
C HIS A 158 -9.25 -8.98 -14.81
N THR A 159 -10.16 -8.07 -14.45
CA THR A 159 -10.97 -7.31 -15.42
C THR A 159 -10.12 -6.46 -16.36
N LEU A 160 -9.02 -5.90 -15.88
CA LEU A 160 -8.09 -5.09 -16.67
C LEU A 160 -7.08 -5.92 -17.49
N GLY A 161 -7.14 -7.26 -17.42
CA GLY A 161 -6.20 -8.14 -18.10
C GLY A 161 -4.78 -8.09 -17.53
N ILE A 162 -4.62 -7.66 -16.29
CA ILE A 162 -3.33 -7.57 -15.60
C ILE A 162 -3.08 -8.90 -14.87
N PRO A 163 -1.90 -9.54 -15.04
CA PRO A 163 -1.62 -10.78 -14.34
C PRO A 163 -1.71 -10.62 -12.82
N VAL A 164 -2.53 -11.47 -12.20
CA VAL A 164 -2.77 -11.43 -10.75
C VAL A 164 -2.83 -12.85 -10.19
N LYS A 165 -2.34 -13.02 -8.96
CA LYS A 165 -2.53 -14.24 -8.17
C LYS A 165 -2.91 -13.88 -6.75
N LEU A 166 -3.99 -14.44 -6.24
CA LEU A 166 -4.39 -14.32 -4.84
C LEU A 166 -4.01 -15.60 -4.07
N LEU A 167 -3.30 -15.42 -2.96
CA LEU A 167 -3.05 -16.45 -1.96
C LEU A 167 -3.84 -16.11 -0.68
N GLN A 168 -4.90 -16.87 -0.44
CA GLN A 168 -5.65 -16.81 0.82
C GLN A 168 -5.11 -17.82 1.82
N LYS A 169 -4.74 -17.35 3.01
CA LYS A 169 -4.24 -18.19 4.11
C LYS A 169 -5.36 -18.47 5.12
N TYR A 170 -5.82 -19.72 5.13
CA TYR A 170 -6.88 -20.20 6.02
C TYR A 170 -6.44 -20.17 7.49
N GLY A 171 -7.33 -19.74 8.38
CA GLY A 171 -7.07 -19.70 9.83
C GLY A 171 -6.01 -18.70 10.31
N HIS A 172 -5.49 -17.83 9.44
CA HIS A 172 -4.49 -16.82 9.78
C HIS A 172 -5.08 -15.39 9.82
N GLN A 173 -4.62 -14.61 10.81
CA GLN A 173 -4.81 -13.15 10.91
C GLN A 173 -3.86 -12.41 9.92
N SER A 174 -3.92 -11.07 9.89
CA SER A 174 -2.99 -10.19 9.13
C SER A 174 -1.52 -10.50 9.40
N TRP A 175 -1.21 -10.90 10.64
CA TRP A 175 0.13 -11.16 11.12
C TRP A 175 0.49 -12.65 11.05
N PHE A 176 1.60 -12.96 10.38
CA PHE A 176 2.18 -14.31 10.47
C PHE A 176 2.69 -14.53 11.89
N PRO A 177 2.21 -15.54 12.64
CA PRO A 177 2.91 -15.95 13.84
C PRO A 177 4.33 -16.38 13.45
N LYS A 178 5.34 -15.97 14.24
CA LYS A 178 6.71 -16.46 14.09
C LYS A 178 6.67 -17.98 14.06
N LYS A 179 7.40 -18.60 13.13
CA LYS A 179 7.66 -20.05 13.16
C LYS A 179 8.09 -20.41 14.59
N GLN A 180 7.37 -21.33 15.22
CA GLN A 180 7.88 -22.06 16.39
C GLN A 180 9.07 -22.91 15.94
#